data_AF-A0AAN4F306-F1
#
_entry.id   AF-A0AAN4F306-F1
#
_cell.length_a   1.000
_cell.length_b   1.000
_cell.length_c   1.000
_cell.angle_alpha   90.00
_cell.angle_beta   90.00
_cell.angle_gamma   90.00
#
_symmetry.space_group_name_H-M   'P 1'
#
loop_
_entity.id
_entity.type
_entity.pdbx_description
1 polymer ?
#
loop_
_entity_poly.entity_id
_entity_poly.type
_entity_poly.pdbx_seq_one_letter_code
_entity_poly.pdbx_strand_id
1 'polypeptide(L)' 'MKKRFSDEQIISILREAEAGVPARELCRKHAISDATFYTWRKKYGGMEVPEVKRLKSLEEEN' A
#
# COMPACT_ATOMS: atom_id res chain seq x y z
N MET A 1 -15.41 -8.75 6.11
CA MET A 1 -15.07 -8.36 4.72
C MET A 1 -13.62 -8.77 4.43
N LYS A 2 -13.38 -9.62 3.43
CA LYS A 2 -12.01 -9.96 2.99
C LYS A 2 -11.45 -8.74 2.26
N LYS A 3 -10.37 -8.13 2.78
CA LYS A 3 -9.63 -7.10 2.03
C LYS A 3 -9.11 -7.75 0.75
N ARG A 4 -9.38 -7.15 -0.41
CA ARG A 4 -8.96 -7.65 -1.74
C ARG A 4 -7.44 -7.65 -1.92
N PHE A 5 -6.74 -6.80 -1.19
CA PHE A 5 -5.28 -6.67 -1.20
C PHE A 5 -4.75 -6.75 0.23
N SER A 6 -3.65 -7.46 0.44
CA SER A 6 -2.91 -7.43 1.71
C SER A 6 -2.13 -6.13 1.85
N ASP A 7 -1.78 -5.76 3.09
CA ASP A 7 -0.95 -4.59 3.34
C ASP A 7 0.40 -4.70 2.62
N GLU A 8 0.99 -5.90 2.54
CA GLU A 8 2.23 -6.17 1.79
C GLU A 8 2.08 -5.92 0.28
N GLN A 9 0.95 -6.33 -0.32
CA GLN A 9 0.68 -6.04 -1.73
C GLN A 9 0.54 -4.53 -1.97
N ILE A 10 -0.13 -3.81 -1.07
CA ILE A 10 -0.29 -2.37 -1.17
C ILE A 10 1.08 -1.66 -1.11
N ILE A 11 1.95 -2.04 -0.17
CA ILE A 11 3.28 -1.45 -0.05
C ILE A 11 4.14 -1.75 -1.28
N SER A 12 4.07 -2.97 -1.82
CA SER A 12 4.79 -3.33 -3.04
C SER A 12 4.38 -2.43 -4.21
N ILE A 13 3.09 -2.18 -4.38
CA ILE A 13 2.57 -1.29 -5.43
C ILE A 13 3.05 0.15 -5.24
N LEU A 14 3.07 0.65 -4.00
CA LEU A 14 3.57 1.98 -3.70
C LEU A 14 5.07 2.11 -3.99
N ARG A 15 5.87 1.06 -3.69
CA ARG A 15 7.30 1.02 -4.01
C ARG A 15 7.59 1.01 -5.50
N GLU A 16 6.78 0.32 -6.31
CA GLU A 16 6.89 0.42 -7.78
C GLU A 16 6.71 1.87 -8.24
N ALA A 17 5.79 2.62 -7.61
CA ALA A 17 5.61 4.03 -7.93
C ALA A 17 6.80 4.90 -7.49
N GLU A 18 7.41 4.61 -6.34
CA GLU A 18 8.64 5.28 -5.87
C GLU A 18 9.86 4.96 -6.75
N ALA A 19 9.90 3.77 -7.35
CA ALA A 19 10.90 3.37 -8.34
C ALA A 19 10.71 4.05 -9.71
N GLY A 20 9.69 4.89 -9.87
CA GLY A 20 9.43 5.69 -11.06
C GLY A 20 8.33 5.15 -11.98
N VAL A 21 7.63 4.07 -11.60
CA VAL A 21 6.48 3.59 -12.39
C VAL A 21 5.30 4.55 -12.24
N PRO A 22 4.68 5.02 -13.33
CA PRO A 22 3.53 5.91 -13.24
C PRO A 22 2.34 5.27 -12.50
N ALA A 23 1.74 6.01 -11.57
CA ALA A 23 0.58 5.55 -10.80
C ALA A 23 -0.58 5.03 -11.70
N ARG A 24 -0.79 5.66 -12.86
CA ARG A 24 -1.81 5.27 -13.84
C ARG A 24 -1.57 3.86 -14.41
N GLU A 25 -0.31 3.48 -14.62
CA GLU A 25 0.07 2.16 -15.10
C GLU A 25 -0.17 1.10 -14.01
N LEU A 26 0.23 1.40 -12.78
CA LEU A 26 -0.06 0.55 -11.62
C LEU A 26 -1.56 0.37 -11.40
N CYS A 27 -2.34 1.44 -11.55
CA CYS A 27 -3.80 1.37 -11.45
C CYS A 27 -4.41 0.39 -12.47
N ARG A 28 -3.94 0.44 -13.72
CA ARG A 28 -4.37 -0.49 -14.77
C ARG A 28 -3.88 -1.93 -14.51
N LYS A 29 -2.60 -2.10 -14.13
CA LYS A 29 -1.97 -3.41 -13.87
C LYS A 29 -2.63 -4.15 -12.72
N HIS A 30 -2.98 -3.45 -11.64
CA HIS A 30 -3.57 -4.03 -10.45
C HIS A 30 -5.10 -3.91 -10.40
N ALA A 31 -5.74 -3.41 -11.46
CA ALA A 31 -7.18 -3.17 -11.54
C ALA A 31 -7.71 -2.36 -10.34
N ILE A 32 -7.00 -1.29 -9.98
CA ILE A 32 -7.38 -0.34 -8.93
C ILE A 32 -7.63 1.04 -9.54
N SER A 33 -8.41 1.85 -8.84
CA SER A 33 -8.62 3.25 -9.23
C SER A 33 -7.50 4.15 -8.72
N ASP A 34 -7.24 5.28 -9.39
CA ASP A 34 -6.31 6.29 -8.91
C ASP A 34 -6.65 6.74 -7.48
N ALA A 35 -7.94 6.90 -7.17
CA ALA A 35 -8.41 7.24 -5.82
C ALA A 35 -7.97 6.20 -4.78
N THR A 36 -8.04 4.91 -5.10
CA THR A 36 -7.55 3.82 -4.25
C THR A 36 -6.04 3.92 -4.04
N PHE A 37 -5.28 4.14 -5.11
CA PHE A 37 -3.83 4.29 -5.04
C PHE A 37 -3.40 5.48 -4.16
N TYR A 38 -4.02 6.65 -4.31
CA TYR A 38 -3.71 7.81 -3.47
C TYR A 38 -4.18 7.63 -2.03
N THR A 39 -5.27 6.91 -1.79
CA THR A 39 -5.69 6.53 -0.43
C THR A 39 -4.64 5.65 0.24
N TRP A 40 -4.09 4.68 -0.49
CA TRP A 40 -2.98 3.86 -0.01
C TRP A 40 -1.71 4.67 0.21
N ARG A 41 -1.37 5.59 -0.70
CA ARG A 41 -0.23 6.49 -0.54
C ARG A 41 -0.36 7.40 0.68
N LYS A 42 -1.57 7.87 1.01
CA LYS A 42 -1.81 8.64 2.23
C LYS A 42 -1.68 7.78 3.49
N LYS A 43 -2.13 6.52 3.41
CA LYS A 43 -2.15 5.60 4.55
C LYS A 43 -0.81 4.94 4.82
N TYR A 44 -0.07 4.55 3.78
CA TYR A 44 1.16 3.74 3.83
C TYR A 44 2.36 4.44 3.18
N GLY A 45 2.17 5.57 2.48
CA GLY A 45 3.28 6.28 1.84
C GLY A 45 4.20 6.88 2.90
N GLY A 46 5.50 6.63 2.74
CA GLY A 46 6.52 6.97 3.73
C GLY A 46 6.78 5.87 4.77
N MET A 47 6.01 4.77 4.78
CA MET A 47 6.34 3.60 5.60
C MET A 47 7.16 2.59 4.80
N GLU A 48 8.35 2.24 5.31
CA GLU A 48 9.08 1.08 4.81
C GLU A 48 8.40 -0.22 5.27
N VAL A 49 8.43 -1.28 4.43
CA VAL A 49 7.87 -2.62 4.72
C VAL A 49 8.10 -3.13 6.17
N PRO A 50 9.28 -2.96 6.80
CA PRO A 50 9.47 -3.34 8.21
C PRO A 50 8.64 -2.55 9.24
N GLU A 51 8.23 -1.31 8.94
CA GLU A 51 7.43 -0.46 9.84
C GLU A 51 5.95 -0.89 9.87
N VAL A 52 5.42 -1.36 8.74
CA VAL A 52 4.03 -1.89 8.67
C VAL A 52 3.89 -3.19 9.48
N LYS A 53 4.97 -3.97 9.59
CA LYS A 53 5.00 -5.17 10.43
C LYS A 53 4.99 -4.81 11.92
N ARG A 54 5.58 -3.67 12.30
CA ARG A 54 5.62 -3.16 13.69
C ARG A 54 4.30 -2.55 14.14
N LEU A 55 3.54 -1.91 13.23
CA LEU A 55 2.18 -1.44 13.51
C LEU A 55 1.22 -2.58 13.93
N LYS A 56 1.34 -3.77 13.31
CA LYS A 56 0.52 -4.93 13.70
C LYS A 56 0.80 -5.46 15.11
N SER A 57 1.99 -5.21 15.68
CA SER A 57 2.30 -5.68 17.04
C SER A 57 1.82 -4.74 18.14
N LEU A 58 1.51 -3.48 17.83
CA LEU A 58 1.06 -2.50 18.82
C LEU A 58 -0.47 -2.43 18.97
N GLU A 59 -1.24 -3.07 18.09
CA GLU A 59 -2.71 -3.17 18.22
C GLU A 59 -3.18 -4.37 19.07
N GLU A 60 -2.26 -5.23 19.54
CA GLU A 60 -2.59 -6.42 20.37
C GLU A 60 -2.33 -6.21 21.89
N GLU A 61 -1.90 -5.01 22.29
CA GLU A 61 -1.77 -4.59 23.70
C GLU A 61 -2.61 -3.32 23.98
N ASN A 62 -3.95 -3.41 23.91
CA ASN A 62 -4.85 -2.50 24.64
C ASN A 62 -6.26 -3.08 24.82
#